data_AF-A0A453QZ61-F1
#
_entry.id   AF-A0A453QZ61-F1
#
_cell.length_a   1.000
_cell.length_b   1.000
_cell.length_c   1.000
_cell.angle_alpha   90.00
_cell.angle_beta   90.00
_cell.angle_gamma   90.00
#
_symmetry.space_group_name_H-M   'P 1'
#
loop_
_entity.id
_entity.type
_entity.pdbx_description
1 polymer ?
#
loop_
_entity_poly.entity_id
_entity_poly.type
_entity_poly.pdbx_seq_one_letter_code
_entity_poly.pdbx_strand_id
1 'polypeptide(L)'
;MKNCPKFGKVILAAMVHELYRSGLGEVLFDKLAATVFSWCHVNRELLPGYDTLLKICCKLGESKIVLCEEGTKHKLQKLQLNYPSDDVTFALKESPDLPWLSKYL
;
A
#
# COMPACT_ATOMS: atom_id res chain seq x y z
N MET A 1 15.12 -9.97 6.12
CA MET A 1 14.19 -8.81 6.06
C MET A 1 14.70 -7.68 5.13
N LYS A 2 15.28 -7.99 3.95
CA LYS A 2 15.85 -6.96 3.05
C LYS A 2 14.83 -6.27 2.11
N ASN A 3 13.61 -6.79 1.98
CA ASN A 3 12.58 -6.26 1.05
C ASN A 3 11.41 -5.50 1.72
N CYS A 4 11.39 -5.39 3.06
CA CYS A 4 10.37 -4.61 3.77
C CYS A 4 10.22 -3.15 3.28
N PRO A 5 11.28 -2.41 2.91
CA PRO A 5 11.09 -1.05 2.37
C PRO A 5 10.48 -1.05 0.96
N LYS A 6 10.70 -2.09 0.14
CA LYS A 6 10.12 -2.17 -1.21
C LYS A 6 8.62 -2.38 -1.18
N PHE A 7 8.14 -3.34 -0.39
CA PHE A 7 6.70 -3.58 -0.26
C PHE A 7 5.96 -2.41 0.40
N GLY A 8 6.63 -1.61 1.25
CA GLY A 8 6.06 -0.35 1.74
C GLY A 8 5.69 0.59 0.60
N LYS A 9 6.58 0.78 -0.39
CA LYS A 9 6.31 1.58 -1.59
C LYS A 9 5.15 1.02 -2.41
N VAL A 10 5.11 -0.31 -2.60
CA VAL A 10 4.01 -0.99 -3.33
C VAL A 10 2.67 -0.79 -2.62
N ILE A 11 2.63 -0.93 -1.30
CA ILE A 11 1.43 -0.72 -0.49
C ILE A 11 0.93 0.72 -0.63
N LEU A 12 1.82 1.72 -0.50
CA LEU A 12 1.42 3.12 -0.62
C LEU A 12 0.91 3.45 -2.03
N ALA A 13 1.56 2.96 -3.08
CA ALA A 13 1.08 3.12 -4.45
C ALA A 13 -0.28 2.44 -4.66
N ALA A 14 -0.48 1.24 -4.12
CA ALA A 14 -1.76 0.54 -4.21
C ALA A 14 -2.86 1.27 -3.45
N MET A 15 -2.55 1.90 -2.30
CA MET A 15 -3.48 2.76 -1.58
C MET A 15 -3.89 3.95 -2.45
N VAL A 16 -2.92 4.71 -2.97
CA VAL A 16 -3.17 5.85 -3.87
C VAL A 16 -4.06 5.44 -5.04
N HIS A 17 -3.73 4.34 -5.71
CA HIS A 17 -4.50 3.81 -6.82
C HIS A 17 -5.95 3.49 -6.45
N GLU A 18 -6.17 2.81 -5.32
CA GLU A 18 -7.51 2.46 -4.85
C GLU A 18 -8.31 3.69 -4.41
N LEU A 19 -7.66 4.69 -3.82
CA LEU A 19 -8.29 5.96 -3.44
C LEU A 19 -8.76 6.73 -4.68
N TYR A 20 -7.91 6.91 -5.69
CA TYR A 20 -8.34 7.55 -6.95
C TYR A 20 -9.43 6.77 -7.67
N ARG A 21 -9.32 5.43 -7.71
CA ARG A 21 -10.31 4.57 -8.39
C ARG A 21 -11.68 4.62 -7.71
N SER A 22 -11.72 4.72 -6.39
CA SER A 22 -12.98 4.69 -5.63
C SER A 22 -13.54 6.09 -5.31
N GLY A 23 -12.72 7.14 -5.34
CA GLY A 23 -13.09 8.47 -4.88
C GLY A 23 -13.26 8.58 -3.37
N LEU A 24 -12.87 7.57 -2.60
CA LEU A 24 -12.97 7.54 -1.14
C LEU A 24 -11.66 8.02 -0.50
N GLY A 25 -11.74 8.46 0.76
CA GLY A 25 -10.58 8.79 1.58
C GLY A 25 -9.95 7.57 2.27
N GLU A 26 -10.51 6.37 2.08
CA GLU A 26 -10.10 5.15 2.77
C GLU A 26 -10.17 3.90 1.88
N VAL A 27 -9.37 2.89 2.24
CA VAL A 27 -9.28 1.60 1.55
C VAL A 27 -9.36 0.47 2.58
N LEU A 28 -10.15 -0.57 2.29
CA LEU A 28 -10.17 -1.79 3.11
C LEU A 28 -8.89 -2.59 2.90
N PHE A 29 -8.32 -3.13 3.99
CA PHE A 29 -7.09 -3.92 3.92
C PHE A 29 -7.19 -5.11 2.97
N ASP A 30 -8.32 -5.83 2.95
CA ASP A 30 -8.50 -6.96 2.02
C ASP A 30 -8.44 -6.53 0.54
N LYS A 31 -9.05 -5.39 0.21
CA LYS A 31 -9.00 -4.80 -1.14
C LYS A 31 -7.58 -4.39 -1.50
N LEU A 32 -6.89 -3.72 -0.57
CA LEU A 32 -5.49 -3.33 -0.73
C LEU A 32 -4.59 -4.55 -0.94
N ALA A 33 -4.77 -5.61 -0.14
CA ALA A 33 -4.00 -6.85 -0.26
C ALA A 33 -4.21 -7.51 -1.63
N ALA A 34 -5.45 -7.58 -2.12
CA ALA A 34 -5.75 -8.10 -3.45
C ALA A 34 -5.03 -7.31 -4.56
N THR A 35 -5.04 -5.97 -4.48
CA THR A 35 -4.33 -5.11 -5.45
C THR A 35 -2.82 -5.33 -5.39
N VAL A 36 -2.23 -5.39 -4.19
CA VAL A 36 -0.79 -5.65 -4.02
C VAL A 36 -0.40 -7.03 -4.58
N PHE A 37 -1.17 -8.08 -4.29
CA PHE A 37 -0.88 -9.42 -4.82
C PHE A 37 -0.97 -9.46 -6.34
N SER A 38 -2.00 -8.83 -6.92
CA SER A 38 -2.17 -8.74 -8.37
C SER A 38 -0.97 -8.05 -9.02
N TRP A 39 -0.54 -6.91 -8.48
CA TRP A 39 0.60 -6.15 -9.01
C TRP A 39 1.91 -6.91 -8.86
N CYS A 40 2.17 -7.53 -7.71
CA CYS A 40 3.36 -8.34 -7.54
C CYS A 40 3.39 -9.53 -8.50
N HIS A 41 2.24 -10.18 -8.71
CA HIS A 41 2.14 -11.29 -9.66
C HIS A 41 2.44 -10.85 -11.11
N VAL A 42 1.78 -9.80 -11.59
CA VAL A 42 1.94 -9.30 -12.97
C VAL A 42 3.36 -8.78 -13.24
N ASN A 43 3.99 -8.16 -12.24
CA ASN A 43 5.34 -7.60 -12.38
C ASN A 43 6.46 -8.58 -11.98
N ARG A 44 6.13 -9.86 -11.74
CA ARG A 44 7.07 -10.94 -11.37
C ARG A 44 7.90 -10.64 -10.12
N GLU A 45 7.31 -9.89 -9.18
CA GLU A 45 7.87 -9.66 -7.85
C GLU A 45 7.56 -10.82 -6.91
N LEU A 46 8.29 -10.88 -5.80
CA LEU A 46 7.94 -11.79 -4.72
C LEU A 46 6.52 -11.48 -4.21
N LEU A 47 5.69 -12.50 -4.05
CA LEU A 47 4.36 -12.36 -3.45
C LEU A 47 4.51 -12.27 -1.92
N PRO A 48 4.11 -11.16 -1.28
CA PRO A 48 4.12 -11.07 0.17
C PRO A 48 3.01 -11.96 0.75
N GLY A 49 3.21 -12.51 1.95
CA GLY A 49 2.11 -13.12 2.71
C GLY A 49 1.22 -12.06 3.36
N TYR A 50 -0.02 -12.42 3.72
CA TYR A 50 -0.94 -11.54 4.44
C TYR A 50 -0.33 -10.98 5.74
N ASP A 51 0.32 -11.82 6.55
CA ASP A 51 1.01 -11.40 7.77
C ASP A 51 2.13 -10.39 7.50
N THR A 52 2.83 -10.56 6.38
CA THR A 52 3.89 -9.63 5.96
C THR A 52 3.31 -8.29 5.56
N LEU A 53 2.21 -8.27 4.79
CA LEU A 53 1.52 -7.03 4.46
C LEU A 53 1.02 -6.31 5.71
N LEU A 54 0.36 -7.03 6.61
CA LEU A 54 -0.15 -6.46 7.86
C LEU A 54 0.98 -5.85 8.70
N LYS A 55 2.09 -6.58 8.89
CA LYS A 55 3.28 -6.07 9.60
C LYS A 55 3.84 -4.79 8.97
N ILE A 56 3.82 -4.67 7.65
CA ILE A 56 4.29 -3.46 6.97
C ILE A 56 3.30 -2.32 7.15
N CYS A 57 1.99 -2.56 7.01
CA CYS A 57 0.94 -1.58 7.32
C CYS A 57 1.04 -1.07 8.76
N CYS A 58 1.29 -1.94 9.74
CA CYS A 58 1.53 -1.53 11.13
C CYS A 58 2.73 -0.59 11.24
N LYS A 59 3.87 -0.90 10.60
CA LYS A 59 5.05 -0.02 10.59
C LYS A 59 4.78 1.33 9.92
N LEU A 60 4.01 1.34 8.84
CA LEU A 60 3.56 2.58 8.20
C LEU A 60 2.65 3.39 9.12
N GLY A 61 1.84 2.72 9.95
CA GLY A 61 1.01 3.33 10.98
C GLY A 61 1.79 3.90 12.16
N GLU A 62 2.79 3.17 12.65
CA GLU A 62 3.76 3.66 13.65
C GLU A 62 4.48 4.92 13.14
N SER A 63 4.79 4.96 11.84
CA SER A 63 5.44 6.09 11.17
C SER A 63 4.47 7.21 10.77
N LYS A 64 3.18 7.11 11.12
CA LYS A 64 2.12 8.09 10.80
C LYS A 64 1.98 8.38 9.29
N ILE A 65 2.31 7.42 8.44
CA ILE A 65 2.09 7.50 6.99
C ILE A 65 0.68 7.02 6.65
N VAL A 66 0.24 5.95 7.33
CA VAL A 66 -1.08 5.34 7.16
C VAL A 66 -1.83 5.42 8.49
N LEU A 67 -3.06 5.88 8.48
CA LEU A 67 -3.96 5.78 9.63
C LEU A 67 -4.73 4.48 9.53
N CYS A 68 -4.79 3.76 10.64
CA CYS A 68 -5.48 2.49 10.78
C CYS A 68 -6.60 2.66 11.80
N GLU A 69 -7.85 2.46 11.40
CA GLU A 69 -8.94 2.35 12.38
C GLU A 69 -8.84 1.00 13.11
N GLU A 70 -9.22 0.97 14.39
CA GLU A 70 -9.32 -0.28 15.16
C GLU A 70 -10.48 -1.12 14.61
N GLY A 71 -10.18 -2.01 13.66
CA GLY A 71 -11.11 -3.02 13.19
C GLY A 71 -11.11 -4.23 14.11
N THR A 72 -12.29 -4.70 14.53
CA THR A 72 -12.45 -5.97 15.27
C THR A 72 -12.04 -7.21 14.45
N LYS A 73 -11.81 -7.06 13.14
CA LYS A 73 -11.29 -8.09 12.22
C LYS A 73 -10.25 -7.47 11.28
N HIS A 74 -9.00 -7.94 11.34
CA HIS A 74 -7.87 -7.42 10.55
C HIS A 74 -8.13 -7.29 9.03
N LYS A 75 -9.00 -8.13 8.44
CA LYS A 75 -9.35 -8.07 7.01
C LYS A 75 -10.24 -6.89 6.63
N LEU A 76 -11.10 -6.44 7.54
CA LEU A 76 -12.06 -5.34 7.31
C LEU A 76 -11.53 -4.01 7.85
N GLN A 77 -10.25 -3.98 8.23
CA GLN A 77 -9.60 -2.78 8.71
C GLN A 77 -9.55 -1.73 7.61
N LYS A 78 -9.98 -0.51 7.95
CA LYS A 78 -9.89 0.65 7.07
C LYS A 78 -8.53 1.32 7.22
N LEU A 79 -7.95 1.65 6.09
CA LEU A 79 -6.66 2.30 5.96
C LEU A 79 -6.83 3.62 5.23
N GLN A 80 -6.24 4.68 5.77
CA GLN A 80 -6.25 6.02 5.20
C GLN A 80 -4.82 6.52 5.07
N LEU A 81 -4.54 7.35 4.06
CA LEU A 81 -3.26 8.06 4.01
C LEU A 81 -3.32 9.26 4.96
N ASN A 82 -2.25 9.49 5.72
CA ASN A 82 -2.11 10.69 6.56
C ASN A 82 -1.58 11.90 5.77
N TYR A 83 -1.32 11.72 4.48
CA TYR A 83 -0.83 12.73 3.54
C TYR A 83 -1.72 12.73 2.29
N PRO A 84 -1.81 13.85 1.56
CA PRO A 84 -2.49 13.89 0.27
C PRO A 84 -1.97 12.82 -0.70
N SER A 85 -2.87 12.20 -1.47
CA SER A 85 -2.50 11.18 -2.46
C SER A 85 -1.46 11.72 -3.46
N ASP A 86 -1.56 12.99 -3.87
CA ASP A 86 -0.63 13.62 -4.81
C ASP A 86 0.80 13.71 -4.25
N ASP A 87 0.98 14.00 -2.96
CA ASP A 87 2.29 14.07 -2.31
C ASP A 87 2.93 12.68 -2.23
N VAL A 88 2.12 11.66 -1.92
CA VAL A 88 2.56 10.27 -1.90
C VAL A 88 2.93 9.80 -3.32
N THR A 89 2.12 10.15 -4.32
CA THR A 89 2.42 9.91 -5.74
C THR A 89 3.74 10.53 -6.14
N PHE A 90 3.95 11.80 -5.80
CA PHE A 90 5.18 12.52 -6.10
C PHE A 90 6.40 11.85 -5.45
N ALA A 91 6.30 11.47 -4.17
CA ALA A 91 7.37 10.77 -3.46
C ALA A 91 7.70 9.38 -4.04
N LEU A 92 6.73 8.71 -4.68
CA LEU A 92 6.91 7.37 -5.25
C LEU A 92 7.30 7.38 -6.73
N LYS A 93 7.08 8.48 -7.45
CA LYS A 93 7.28 8.63 -8.89
C LYS A 93 8.69 8.23 -9.35
N GLU A 94 9.70 8.50 -8.53
CA GLU A 94 11.10 8.15 -8.80
C GLU A 94 11.57 7.01 -7.87
N SER A 95 10.93 5.85 -7.99
CA SER A 95 11.33 4.63 -7.29
C SER A 95 12.24 3.75 -8.17
N PRO A 96 13.58 3.93 -8.17
CA PRO A 96 14.49 3.17 -9.03
C PRO A 96 14.44 1.66 -8.77
N ASP A 97 14.11 1.27 -7.54
CA ASP A 97 13.98 -0.14 -7.14
C ASP A 97 12.73 -0.83 -7.69
N LEU A 98 11.72 -0.06 -8.12
CA LEU A 98 10.41 -0.52 -8.58
C LEU A 98 9.91 0.37 -9.75
N PRO A 99 10.59 0.38 -10.91
CA PRO A 99 10.25 1.29 -12.02
C PRO A 99 8.81 1.12 -12.52
N TRP A 100 8.24 -0.08 -12.34
CA TRP A 100 6.89 -0.42 -12.78
C TRP A 100 5.79 0.28 -11.98
N LEU A 101 6.08 0.83 -10.79
CA LEU A 101 5.08 1.56 -9.99
C LEU A 101 4.53 2.78 -10.71
N SER A 102 5.35 3.43 -11.54
CA SER A 102 4.97 4.60 -12.34
C SER A 102 3.77 4.34 -13.28
N LYS A 103 3.46 3.08 -13.59
CA LYS A 103 2.31 2.70 -14.42
C LYS A 103 0.97 2.80 -13.69
N TYR A 104 1.00 2.83 -12.36
CA TYR A 104 -0.18 2.75 -11.50
C TYR A 104 -0.40 4.01 -10.66
N LEU A 105 0.55 4.95 -10.73
CA LEU A 105 0.57 6.24 -10.04
C LEU A 105 0.11 7.37 -10.96
#